data_AF-A0A511UNU4-F1
#
_entry.id   AF-A0A511UNU4-F1
#
_cell.length_a   1.000
_cell.length_b   1.000
_cell.length_c   1.000
_cell.angle_alpha   90.00
_cell.angle_beta   90.00
_cell.angle_gamma   90.00
#
_symmetry.space_group_name_H-M   'P 1'
#
loop_
_entity.id
_entity.type
_entity.pdbx_description
1 polymer ?
#
loop_
_entity_poly.entity_id
_entity_poly.type
_entity_poly.pdbx_seq_one_letter_code
_entity_poly.pdbx_strand_id
1 'polypeptide(L)'
;MMLPPHFLTQDDRNLLAEIYEFTQEQGADLKHVDRLATDLGWYRKCNDGVAVANFNDGRSYDLEGRVRTASFTDADAATVDRIQSSGDISSTRLDKGFLNYILDPGYGFTHSSDFEFLEQMVSRFSTNGSDTTPLDPKFPNFAYKANNYVIHTSDEPAADFFRETSNAEEDASREALMADAKALPQQLNQSLLEAFIGKNDEKPTERSFIMKMFDWLKPSANK
;
A
#
# COMPACT_ATOMS: atom_id res chain seq x y z
N MET A 1 4.05 11.94 6.59
CA MET A 1 4.37 11.04 5.45
C MET A 1 4.68 11.92 4.25
N MET A 2 5.77 11.67 3.51
CA MET A 2 6.10 12.44 2.30
C MET A 2 5.15 12.05 1.15
N LEU A 3 4.70 13.05 0.37
CA LEU A 3 3.83 12.82 -0.78
C LEU A 3 4.63 12.20 -1.94
N PRO A 4 4.01 11.37 -2.79
CA PRO A 4 4.69 10.73 -3.94
C PRO A 4 5.49 11.69 -4.84
N PRO A 5 5.03 12.92 -5.14
CA PRO A 5 5.80 13.87 -5.95
C PRO A 5 7.16 14.29 -5.35
N HIS A 6 7.39 14.08 -4.05
CA HIS A 6 8.71 14.36 -3.44
C HIS A 6 9.81 13.37 -3.86
N PHE A 7 9.43 12.23 -4.46
CA PHE A 7 10.37 11.20 -4.92
C PHE A 7 10.76 11.38 -6.40
N LEU A 8 10.21 12.37 -7.08
CA LEU A 8 10.57 12.68 -8.46
C LEU A 8 12.06 13.01 -8.57
N THR A 9 12.70 12.53 -9.64
CA THR A 9 14.07 12.92 -9.97
C THR A 9 14.10 14.36 -10.50
N GLN A 10 15.31 14.91 -10.71
CA GLN A 10 15.41 16.22 -11.33
C GLN A 10 14.91 16.22 -12.78
N ASP A 11 15.18 15.15 -13.52
CA ASP A 11 14.75 15.01 -14.90
C ASP A 11 13.22 14.86 -15.00
N ASP A 12 12.61 14.09 -14.09
CA ASP A 12 11.14 14.00 -13.99
C ASP A 12 10.52 15.38 -13.75
N ARG A 13 11.09 16.18 -12.82
CA ARG A 13 10.59 17.53 -12.52
C ARG A 13 10.73 18.49 -13.71
N ASN A 14 11.85 18.44 -14.42
CA ASN A 14 12.08 19.27 -15.59
C ASN A 14 11.07 18.93 -16.70
N LEU A 15 10.89 17.63 -17.00
CA LEU A 15 9.91 17.18 -18.00
C LEU A 15 8.48 17.55 -17.59
N LEU A 16 8.09 17.33 -16.34
CA LEU A 16 6.77 17.70 -15.84
C LEU A 16 6.52 19.21 -15.92
N ALA A 17 7.53 20.05 -15.69
CA ALA A 17 7.40 21.50 -15.86
C ALA A 17 7.06 21.87 -17.30
N GLU A 18 7.72 21.24 -18.28
CA GLU A 18 7.41 21.44 -19.71
C GLU A 18 6.02 20.90 -20.07
N ILE A 19 5.59 19.77 -19.49
CA ILE A 19 4.23 19.25 -19.66
C ILE A 19 3.20 20.23 -19.08
N TYR A 20 3.47 20.83 -17.91
CA TYR A 20 2.60 21.85 -17.31
C TYR A 20 2.46 23.08 -18.21
N GLU A 21 3.57 23.61 -18.71
CA GLU A 21 3.59 24.76 -19.61
C GLU A 21 2.76 24.46 -20.87
N PHE A 22 3.04 23.34 -21.53
CA PHE A 22 2.28 22.92 -22.70
C PHE A 22 0.79 22.75 -22.42
N THR A 23 0.43 22.03 -21.34
CA THR A 23 -0.97 21.77 -20.98
C THR A 23 -1.71 23.08 -20.68
N GLN A 24 -1.05 24.02 -20.02
CA GLN A 24 -1.58 25.35 -19.73
C GLN A 24 -1.81 26.16 -21.01
N GLU A 25 -0.82 26.19 -21.92
CA GLU A 25 -0.93 26.90 -23.20
C GLU A 25 -2.08 26.40 -24.07
N GLN A 26 -2.35 25.09 -24.02
CA GLN A 26 -3.46 24.46 -24.75
C GLN A 26 -4.82 24.62 -24.05
N GLY A 27 -4.87 25.22 -22.85
CA GLY A 27 -6.11 25.41 -22.09
C GLY A 27 -6.69 24.12 -21.51
N ALA A 28 -5.87 23.10 -21.30
CA ALA A 28 -6.27 21.85 -20.66
C ALA A 28 -6.24 21.95 -19.12
N ASP A 29 -7.01 21.09 -18.44
CA ASP A 29 -7.01 21.01 -16.97
C ASP A 29 -5.68 20.44 -16.48
N LEU A 30 -4.96 21.22 -15.67
CA LEU A 30 -3.65 20.84 -15.13
C LEU A 30 -3.70 19.60 -14.23
N LYS A 31 -4.89 19.18 -13.76
CA LYS A 31 -5.06 17.91 -13.04
C LYS A 31 -4.61 16.71 -13.85
N HIS A 32 -4.66 16.75 -15.19
CA HIS A 32 -4.10 15.68 -16.01
C HIS A 32 -2.60 15.49 -15.71
N VAL A 33 -1.86 16.59 -15.55
CA VAL A 33 -0.44 16.58 -15.19
C VAL A 33 -0.21 16.20 -13.73
N ASP A 34 -1.05 16.68 -12.80
CA ASP A 34 -0.99 16.29 -11.38
C ASP A 34 -1.08 14.76 -11.19
N ARG A 35 -1.97 14.11 -11.96
CA ARG A 35 -2.16 12.66 -11.91
C ARG A 35 -0.97 11.91 -12.49
N LEU A 36 -0.45 12.36 -13.62
CA LEU A 36 0.79 11.83 -14.19
C LEU A 36 1.97 11.95 -13.22
N ALA A 37 2.14 13.11 -12.59
CA ALA A 37 3.18 13.34 -11.58
C ALA A 37 2.99 12.45 -10.34
N THR A 38 1.73 12.16 -9.96
CA THR A 38 1.41 11.28 -8.84
C THR A 38 1.82 9.84 -9.13
N ASP A 39 1.46 9.31 -10.31
CA ASP A 39 1.80 7.94 -10.70
C ASP A 39 3.31 7.78 -10.86
N LEU A 40 3.99 8.75 -11.49
CA LEU A 40 5.45 8.76 -11.60
C LEU A 40 6.13 8.85 -10.22
N GLY A 41 5.60 9.68 -9.32
CA GLY A 41 6.10 9.78 -7.95
C GLY A 41 5.95 8.47 -7.16
N TRP A 42 4.84 7.75 -7.37
CA TRP A 42 4.65 6.42 -6.76
C TRP A 42 5.63 5.39 -7.29
N TYR A 43 5.84 5.36 -8.60
CA TYR A 43 6.85 4.52 -9.24
C TYR A 43 8.24 4.76 -8.64
N ARG A 44 8.70 6.02 -8.56
CA ARG A 44 9.99 6.39 -7.95
C ARG A 44 10.07 6.01 -6.48
N LYS A 45 9.01 6.30 -5.71
CA LYS A 45 8.92 5.98 -4.28
C LYS A 45 9.11 4.49 -4.01
N CYS A 46 8.63 3.64 -4.92
CA CYS A 46 8.72 2.19 -4.81
C CYS A 46 9.96 1.60 -5.48
N ASN A 47 11.11 2.31 -5.39
CA ASN A 47 12.38 1.90 -5.98
C ASN A 47 12.24 1.61 -7.49
N ASP A 48 11.76 2.60 -8.24
CA ASP A 48 11.48 2.48 -9.67
C ASP A 48 10.60 1.25 -9.99
N GLY A 49 9.53 1.10 -9.20
CA GLY A 49 8.56 0.00 -9.31
C GLY A 49 9.03 -1.36 -8.75
N VAL A 50 10.33 -1.55 -8.47
CA VAL A 50 10.89 -2.84 -8.02
C VAL A 50 10.31 -3.32 -6.68
N ALA A 51 9.91 -2.39 -5.81
CA ALA A 51 9.33 -2.72 -4.51
C ALA A 51 7.82 -3.03 -4.56
N VAL A 52 7.22 -3.05 -5.76
CA VAL A 52 5.81 -3.40 -5.96
C VAL A 52 5.73 -4.83 -6.52
N ALA A 53 4.85 -5.65 -5.94
CA ALA A 53 4.53 -6.96 -6.50
C ALA A 53 3.54 -6.81 -7.66
N ASN A 54 3.75 -7.58 -8.73
CA ASN A 54 2.80 -7.63 -9.85
C ASN A 54 1.53 -8.36 -9.39
N PHE A 55 0.38 -7.69 -9.46
CA PHE A 55 -0.91 -8.26 -9.06
C PHE A 55 -1.31 -9.50 -9.87
N ASN A 56 -0.79 -9.62 -11.10
CA ASN A 56 -1.04 -10.70 -12.04
C ASN A 56 0.03 -11.81 -12.00
N ASP A 57 0.92 -11.83 -11.01
CA ASP A 57 1.95 -12.88 -10.84
C ASP A 57 1.40 -14.25 -10.38
N GLY A 58 0.08 -14.36 -10.23
CA GLY A 58 -0.61 -15.56 -9.76
C GLY A 58 -0.63 -15.73 -8.25
N ARG A 59 -0.19 -14.74 -7.46
CA ARG A 59 -0.14 -14.80 -5.99
C ARG A 59 -1.15 -13.87 -5.30
N SER A 60 -1.99 -13.20 -6.07
CA SER A 60 -3.13 -12.44 -5.55
C SER A 60 -4.32 -13.38 -5.39
N TYR A 61 -4.85 -13.52 -4.18
CA TYR A 61 -5.97 -14.43 -3.88
C TYR A 61 -7.16 -13.71 -3.25
N ASP A 62 -8.37 -14.23 -3.43
CA ASP A 62 -9.52 -13.92 -2.58
C ASP A 62 -9.47 -14.69 -1.23
N LEU A 63 -10.49 -14.53 -0.39
CA LEU A 63 -10.57 -15.20 0.91
C LEU A 63 -10.81 -16.71 0.80
N GLU A 64 -11.27 -17.17 -0.36
CA GLU A 64 -11.52 -18.56 -0.69
C GLU A 64 -10.31 -19.24 -1.35
N GLY A 65 -9.24 -18.49 -1.61
CA GLY A 65 -8.02 -18.99 -2.22
C GLY A 65 -8.03 -19.01 -3.75
N ARG A 66 -8.98 -18.35 -4.39
CA ARG A 66 -9.06 -18.23 -5.84
C ARG A 66 -8.13 -17.11 -6.32
N VAL A 67 -7.39 -17.37 -7.39
CA VAL A 67 -6.45 -16.40 -7.97
C VAL A 67 -7.23 -15.22 -8.54
N ARG A 68 -6.76 -14.02 -8.28
CA ARG A 68 -7.27 -12.76 -8.83
C ARG A 68 -6.25 -12.16 -9.77
N THR A 69 -6.72 -11.66 -10.90
CA THR A 69 -5.91 -10.88 -11.84
C THR A 69 -6.67 -9.63 -12.25
N ALA A 70 -5.95 -8.59 -12.66
CA ALA A 70 -6.50 -7.34 -13.14
C ALA A 70 -6.25 -7.20 -14.65
N SER A 71 -7.19 -6.59 -15.35
CA SER A 71 -6.99 -6.04 -16.68
C SER A 71 -7.43 -4.58 -16.70
N PHE A 72 -6.89 -3.85 -17.67
CA PHE A 72 -7.43 -2.54 -18.02
C PHE A 72 -8.86 -2.65 -18.55
N THR A 73 -9.57 -1.54 -18.57
CA THR A 73 -10.82 -1.42 -19.34
C THR A 73 -10.52 -1.52 -20.84
N ASP A 74 -11.50 -1.87 -21.67
CA ASP A 74 -11.30 -1.94 -23.12
C ASP A 74 -10.75 -0.63 -23.72
N ALA A 75 -11.18 0.52 -23.18
CA ALA A 75 -10.73 1.83 -23.63
C ALA A 75 -9.25 2.10 -23.28
N ASP A 76 -8.84 1.76 -22.06
CA ASP A 76 -7.46 1.93 -21.63
C ASP A 76 -6.54 0.92 -22.30
N ALA A 77 -6.98 -0.34 -22.45
CA ALA A 77 -6.25 -1.37 -23.19
C ALA A 77 -6.00 -0.94 -24.63
N ALA A 78 -7.02 -0.42 -25.33
CA ALA A 78 -6.86 0.10 -26.68
C ALA A 78 -5.89 1.30 -26.75
N THR A 79 -5.77 2.08 -25.67
CA THR A 79 -4.85 3.21 -25.60
C THR A 79 -3.42 2.74 -25.32
N VAL A 80 -3.25 1.79 -24.40
CA VAL A 80 -1.97 1.11 -24.13
C VAL A 80 -1.42 0.49 -25.41
N ASP A 81 -2.26 -0.21 -26.19
CA ASP A 81 -1.86 -0.82 -27.46
C ASP A 81 -1.35 0.22 -28.47
N ARG A 82 -2.00 1.39 -28.56
CA ARG A 82 -1.54 2.49 -29.42
C ARG A 82 -0.21 3.06 -28.95
N ILE A 83 -0.06 3.29 -27.64
CA ILE A 83 1.20 3.78 -27.06
C ILE A 83 2.35 2.81 -27.38
N GLN A 84 2.15 1.52 -27.12
CA GLN A 84 3.17 0.49 -27.34
C GLN A 84 3.51 0.30 -28.83
N SER A 85 2.54 0.53 -29.73
CA SER A 85 2.72 0.38 -31.18
C SER A 85 3.20 1.64 -31.91
N SER A 86 3.13 2.82 -31.27
CA SER A 86 3.42 4.13 -31.88
C SER A 86 4.88 4.34 -32.31
N GLY A 87 5.81 3.55 -31.77
CA GLY A 87 7.25 3.77 -31.93
C GLY A 87 7.81 4.93 -31.07
N ASP A 88 6.95 5.84 -30.61
CA ASP A 88 7.31 7.00 -29.79
C ASP A 88 7.84 6.62 -28.41
N ILE A 89 7.38 5.47 -27.87
CA ILE A 89 7.87 4.91 -26.61
C ILE A 89 9.39 4.70 -26.59
N SER A 90 10.01 4.52 -27.77
CA SER A 90 11.45 4.28 -27.89
C SER A 90 12.30 5.55 -27.75
N SER A 91 11.72 6.73 -27.99
CA SER A 91 12.43 8.00 -28.08
C SER A 91 11.84 9.12 -27.22
N THR A 92 10.70 8.87 -26.56
CA THR A 92 10.13 9.78 -25.58
C THR A 92 11.07 10.04 -24.40
N ARG A 93 11.00 11.26 -23.85
CA ARG A 93 11.71 11.65 -22.64
C ARG A 93 11.10 11.09 -21.36
N LEU A 94 9.86 10.56 -21.41
CA LEU A 94 9.28 9.82 -20.30
C LEU A 94 10.10 8.56 -20.02
N ASP A 95 10.31 8.27 -18.74
CA ASP A 95 11.09 7.11 -18.30
C ASP A 95 10.47 5.81 -18.82
N LYS A 96 11.27 5.00 -19.53
CA LYS A 96 10.79 3.75 -20.13
C LYS A 96 10.42 2.70 -19.11
N GLY A 97 11.12 2.67 -17.97
CA GLY A 97 10.77 1.80 -16.86
C GLY A 97 9.41 2.17 -16.28
N PHE A 98 9.15 3.47 -16.13
CA PHE A 98 7.85 3.99 -15.73
C PHE A 98 6.74 3.61 -16.74
N LEU A 99 6.98 3.77 -18.04
CA LEU A 99 6.00 3.40 -19.07
C LEU A 99 5.70 1.90 -19.06
N ASN A 100 6.74 1.06 -18.96
CA ASN A 100 6.55 -0.39 -18.83
C ASN A 100 5.80 -0.75 -17.54
N TYR A 101 6.03 -0.03 -16.45
CA TYR A 101 5.35 -0.23 -15.18
C TYR A 101 3.88 0.19 -15.24
N ILE A 102 3.57 1.41 -15.68
CA ILE A 102 2.20 1.94 -15.63
C ILE A 102 1.30 1.31 -16.70
N LEU A 103 1.86 0.84 -17.83
CA LEU A 103 1.13 0.21 -18.93
C LEU A 103 1.02 -1.32 -18.79
N ASP A 104 1.53 -1.90 -17.70
CA ASP A 104 1.30 -3.30 -17.34
C ASP A 104 0.09 -3.37 -16.39
N PRO A 105 -1.01 -4.07 -16.73
CA PRO A 105 -2.19 -4.14 -15.87
C PRO A 105 -1.91 -4.83 -14.52
N GLY A 106 -0.85 -5.62 -14.40
CA GLY A 106 -0.40 -6.18 -13.13
C GLY A 106 0.18 -5.14 -12.16
N TYR A 107 0.62 -3.99 -12.64
CA TYR A 107 1.17 -2.91 -11.82
C TYR A 107 0.29 -1.66 -11.86
N GLY A 108 -0.13 -1.24 -13.05
CA GLY A 108 -0.79 0.02 -13.32
C GLY A 108 -2.32 -0.01 -13.34
N PHE A 109 -3.00 -1.12 -13.01
CA PHE A 109 -4.48 -1.15 -13.05
C PHE A 109 -5.16 -0.13 -12.12
N THR A 110 -4.44 0.41 -11.12
CA THR A 110 -4.91 1.48 -10.24
C THR A 110 -4.39 2.86 -10.62
N HIS A 111 -3.95 3.03 -11.88
CA HIS A 111 -3.45 4.29 -12.42
C HIS A 111 -4.41 5.44 -12.13
N SER A 112 -3.85 6.60 -11.80
CA SER A 112 -4.63 7.82 -11.60
C SER A 112 -4.59 8.73 -12.83
N SER A 113 -3.60 8.54 -13.69
CA SER A 113 -3.41 9.24 -14.96
C SER A 113 -4.46 8.86 -15.99
N ASP A 114 -4.82 9.81 -16.85
CA ASP A 114 -5.58 9.52 -18.06
C ASP A 114 -4.63 8.97 -19.14
N PHE A 115 -4.86 7.74 -19.62
CA PHE A 115 -3.99 7.12 -20.61
C PHE A 115 -4.06 7.78 -21.98
N GLU A 116 -5.19 8.41 -22.36
CA GLU A 116 -5.27 9.17 -23.61
C GLU A 116 -4.44 10.46 -23.52
N PHE A 117 -4.37 11.06 -22.32
CA PHE A 117 -3.46 12.18 -22.07
C PHE A 117 -2.00 11.71 -22.10
N LEU A 118 -1.69 10.59 -21.44
CA LEU A 118 -0.35 9.99 -21.44
C LEU A 118 0.11 9.67 -22.87
N GLU A 119 -0.77 9.15 -23.74
CA GLU A 119 -0.47 8.89 -25.15
C GLU A 119 0.04 10.14 -25.87
N GLN A 120 -0.64 11.29 -25.69
CA GLN A 120 -0.21 12.54 -26.31
C GLN A 120 1.09 13.08 -25.70
N MET A 121 1.33 12.86 -24.41
CA MET A 121 2.63 13.22 -23.80
C MET A 121 3.76 12.34 -24.31
N VAL A 122 3.54 11.03 -24.43
CA VAL A 122 4.52 10.10 -24.99
C VAL A 122 4.89 10.53 -26.40
N SER A 123 3.90 10.81 -27.25
CA SER A 123 4.13 11.23 -28.63
C SER A 123 4.80 12.60 -28.74
N ARG A 124 4.30 13.62 -28.03
CA ARG A 124 4.83 14.99 -28.11
C ARG A 124 6.29 15.07 -27.66
N PHE A 125 6.64 14.40 -26.57
CA PHE A 125 7.98 14.44 -26.01
C PHE A 125 8.90 13.34 -26.59
N SER A 126 8.51 12.71 -27.69
CA SER A 126 9.33 11.82 -28.52
C SER A 126 10.13 12.61 -29.57
N THR A 127 11.16 11.98 -30.14
CA THR A 127 11.91 12.58 -31.26
C THR A 127 11.09 12.71 -32.54
N ASN A 128 10.00 11.96 -32.66
CA ASN A 128 9.07 12.03 -33.80
C ASN A 128 7.91 13.00 -33.54
N GLY A 129 7.78 13.45 -32.29
CA GLY A 129 6.75 14.39 -31.87
C GLY A 129 6.85 15.69 -32.64
N SER A 130 5.69 16.22 -33.03
CA SER A 130 5.60 17.56 -33.59
C SER A 130 5.13 18.53 -32.51
N ASP A 131 5.88 19.62 -32.33
CA ASP A 131 5.51 20.71 -31.41
C ASP A 131 4.17 21.36 -31.78
N THR A 132 3.70 21.15 -33.01
CA THR A 132 2.47 21.75 -33.56
C THR A 132 1.22 20.91 -33.32
N THR A 133 1.32 19.66 -32.85
CA THR A 133 0.15 18.84 -32.55
C THR A 133 -0.55 19.39 -31.30
N PRO A 134 -1.79 19.89 -31.41
CA PRO A 134 -2.54 20.40 -30.28
C PRO A 134 -3.04 19.27 -29.38
N LEU A 135 -3.34 19.59 -28.12
CA LEU A 135 -4.05 18.66 -27.24
C LEU A 135 -5.45 18.37 -27.77
N ASP A 136 -5.95 17.15 -27.55
CA ASP A 136 -7.35 16.83 -27.87
C ASP A 136 -8.31 17.73 -27.10
N PRO A 137 -9.36 18.27 -27.75
CA PRO A 137 -10.32 19.20 -27.14
C PRO A 137 -11.10 18.64 -25.94
N LYS A 138 -10.95 17.36 -25.58
CA LYS A 138 -11.51 16.79 -24.34
C LYS A 138 -10.75 17.16 -23.06
N PHE A 139 -9.47 17.52 -23.15
CA PHE A 139 -8.63 17.79 -21.97
C PHE A 139 -8.87 19.09 -21.18
N PRO A 140 -9.71 20.06 -21.60
CA PRO A 140 -10.12 21.17 -20.74
C PRO A 140 -10.86 20.75 -19.46
N ASN A 141 -11.36 19.52 -19.36
CA ASN A 141 -12.06 19.03 -18.17
C ASN A 141 -11.49 17.69 -17.71
N PHE A 142 -10.86 17.67 -16.54
CA PHE A 142 -10.44 16.41 -15.95
C PHE A 142 -11.62 15.68 -15.28
N ALA A 143 -11.84 14.43 -15.68
CA ALA A 143 -12.82 13.54 -15.06
C ALA A 143 -12.13 12.35 -14.40
N TYR A 144 -12.19 12.28 -13.06
CA TYR A 144 -11.65 11.12 -12.33
C TYR A 144 -12.52 9.89 -12.56
N LYS A 145 -11.92 8.80 -13.06
CA LYS A 145 -12.58 7.49 -13.20
C LYS A 145 -12.24 6.61 -12.00
N ALA A 146 -13.18 6.49 -11.07
CA ALA A 146 -13.02 5.57 -9.94
C ALA A 146 -13.11 4.11 -10.44
N ASN A 147 -12.25 3.24 -9.89
CA ASN A 147 -12.22 1.80 -10.22
C ASN A 147 -12.14 1.51 -11.73
N ASN A 148 -11.23 2.20 -12.41
CA ASN A 148 -11.04 2.10 -13.85
C ASN A 148 -10.26 0.83 -14.27
N TYR A 149 -10.75 -0.34 -13.87
CA TYR A 149 -10.12 -1.64 -14.11
C TYR A 149 -11.15 -2.76 -14.03
N VAL A 150 -10.79 -3.94 -14.51
CA VAL A 150 -11.58 -5.17 -14.39
C VAL A 150 -10.79 -6.18 -13.57
N ILE A 151 -11.43 -6.80 -12.58
CA ILE A 151 -10.84 -7.90 -11.83
C ILE A 151 -11.47 -9.22 -12.27
N HIS A 152 -10.62 -10.17 -12.61
CA HIS A 152 -10.97 -11.55 -12.87
C HIS A 152 -10.67 -12.40 -11.64
N THR A 153 -11.45 -13.45 -11.43
CA THR A 153 -11.25 -14.41 -10.33
C THR A 153 -11.40 -15.80 -10.90
N SER A 154 -10.46 -16.70 -10.60
CA SER A 154 -10.53 -18.09 -11.05
C SER A 154 -11.76 -18.79 -10.48
N ASP A 155 -12.28 -19.79 -11.19
CA ASP A 155 -13.44 -20.56 -10.71
C ASP A 155 -13.09 -21.42 -9.49
N GLU A 156 -11.90 -22.02 -9.52
CA GLU A 156 -11.40 -22.92 -8.48
C GLU A 156 -10.29 -22.26 -7.64
N PRO A 157 -10.20 -22.59 -6.35
CA PRO A 157 -9.05 -22.22 -5.50
C PRO A 157 -7.74 -22.79 -6.05
N ALA A 158 -6.63 -22.09 -5.84
CA ALA A 158 -5.32 -22.62 -6.18
C ALA A 158 -5.00 -23.85 -5.31
N ALA A 159 -4.43 -24.89 -5.92
CA ALA A 159 -4.12 -26.16 -5.26
C ALA A 159 -3.20 -26.00 -4.03
N ASP A 160 -2.33 -24.98 -4.05
CA ASP A 160 -1.38 -24.68 -2.99
C ASP A 160 -1.87 -23.58 -2.03
N PHE A 161 -3.16 -23.21 -2.07
CA PHE A 161 -3.72 -22.25 -1.12
C PHE A 161 -3.83 -22.86 0.28
N PHE A 162 -2.79 -22.63 1.09
CA PHE A 162 -2.81 -22.93 2.51
C PHE A 162 -3.64 -21.87 3.22
N ARG A 163 -4.90 -22.21 3.53
CA ARG A 163 -5.62 -21.50 4.57
C ARG A 163 -4.94 -21.88 5.90
N GLU A 164 -4.19 -20.98 6.52
CA GLU A 164 -3.85 -21.06 7.95
C GLU A 164 -5.14 -20.94 8.77
N THR A 165 -6.00 -21.95 8.66
CA THR A 165 -7.13 -22.19 9.54
C THR A 165 -7.21 -23.70 9.74
N SER A 166 -6.11 -24.31 10.19
CA SER A 166 -6.28 -25.47 11.06
C SER A 166 -6.75 -24.86 12.39
N ASN A 167 -8.07 -24.83 12.58
CA ASN A 167 -8.73 -24.26 13.76
C ASN A 167 -8.31 -24.95 15.07
N ALA A 168 -7.51 -26.00 15.04
CA ALA A 168 -7.08 -26.73 16.23
C ALA A 168 -5.97 -26.01 17.02
N GLU A 169 -4.99 -25.39 16.35
CA GLU A 169 -3.86 -24.74 17.04
C GLU A 169 -4.20 -23.33 17.52
N GLU A 170 -5.01 -22.57 16.76
CA GLU A 170 -5.43 -21.23 17.16
C GLU A 170 -6.49 -21.25 18.27
N ASP A 171 -7.42 -22.21 18.26
CA ASP A 171 -8.38 -22.41 19.36
C ASP A 171 -7.68 -22.92 20.62
N ALA A 172 -6.73 -23.87 20.51
CA ALA A 172 -5.94 -24.32 21.65
C ALA A 172 -5.07 -23.19 22.23
N SER A 173 -4.48 -22.35 21.37
CA SER A 173 -3.68 -21.19 21.81
C SER A 173 -4.55 -20.10 22.44
N ARG A 174 -5.74 -19.82 21.89
CA ARG A 174 -6.73 -18.91 22.49
C ARG A 174 -7.27 -19.43 23.81
N GLU A 175 -7.58 -20.71 23.90
CA GLU A 175 -8.11 -21.34 25.11
C GLU A 175 -7.03 -21.39 26.21
N ALA A 176 -5.78 -21.69 25.85
CA ALA A 176 -4.63 -21.59 26.75
C ALA A 176 -4.39 -20.15 27.22
N LEU A 177 -4.44 -19.16 26.32
CA LEU A 177 -4.31 -17.74 26.68
C LEU A 177 -5.46 -17.25 27.57
N MET A 178 -6.69 -17.70 27.32
CA MET A 178 -7.85 -17.37 28.14
C MET A 178 -7.80 -18.06 29.51
N ALA A 179 -7.32 -19.30 29.58
CA ALA A 179 -7.08 -20.01 30.83
C ALA A 179 -6.00 -19.32 31.67
N ASP A 180 -4.90 -18.89 31.05
CA ASP A 180 -3.81 -18.18 31.70
C ASP A 180 -4.26 -16.79 32.19
N ALA A 181 -4.99 -16.04 31.35
CA ALA A 181 -5.58 -14.75 31.74
C ALA A 181 -6.59 -14.87 32.89
N LYS A 182 -7.33 -16.00 32.96
CA LYS A 182 -8.27 -16.27 34.06
C LYS A 182 -7.58 -16.72 35.34
N ALA A 183 -6.41 -17.37 35.23
CA ALA A 183 -5.58 -17.79 36.37
C ALA A 183 -4.73 -16.64 36.94
N LEU A 184 -4.41 -15.62 36.13
CA LEU A 184 -3.58 -14.47 36.50
C LEU A 184 -4.00 -13.77 37.80
N PRO A 185 -5.29 -13.44 38.05
CA PRO A 185 -5.71 -12.82 39.31
C PRO A 185 -5.49 -13.73 40.52
N GLN A 186 -5.66 -15.04 40.34
CA GLN A 186 -5.51 -16.03 41.41
C GLN A 186 -4.03 -16.28 41.72
N GLN A 187 -3.18 -16.31 40.68
CA GLN A 187 -1.73 -16.38 40.83
C GLN A 187 -1.14 -15.11 41.43
N LEU A 188 -1.57 -13.93 41.00
CA LEU A 188 -1.17 -12.66 41.63
C LEU A 188 -1.57 -12.61 43.10
N ASN A 189 -2.77 -13.04 43.45
CA ASN A 189 -3.22 -13.10 44.84
C ASN A 189 -2.39 -14.09 45.67
N GLN A 190 -2.04 -15.26 45.13
CA GLN A 190 -1.17 -16.23 45.81
C GLN A 190 0.26 -15.74 45.94
N SER A 191 0.85 -15.17 44.88
CA SER A 191 2.21 -14.61 44.94
C SER A 191 2.30 -13.41 45.87
N LEU A 192 1.27 -12.54 45.93
CA LEU A 192 1.20 -11.45 46.90
C LEU A 192 1.06 -11.99 48.33
N LEU A 193 0.24 -13.02 48.55
CA LEU A 193 0.09 -13.66 49.86
C LEU A 193 1.37 -14.35 50.32
N GLU A 194 2.07 -15.06 49.42
CA GLU A 194 3.38 -15.66 49.68
C GLU A 194 4.46 -14.62 49.97
N ALA A 195 4.46 -13.50 49.24
CA ALA A 195 5.37 -12.39 49.48
C ALA A 195 5.09 -11.68 50.83
N PHE A 196 3.83 -11.63 51.27
CA PHE A 196 3.44 -11.00 52.53
C PHE A 196 3.67 -11.88 53.77
N ILE A 197 3.43 -13.19 53.63
CA ILE A 197 3.47 -14.14 54.75
C ILE A 197 4.84 -14.83 54.85
N GLY A 198 5.60 -14.90 53.75
CA GLY A 198 6.84 -15.67 53.68
C GLY A 198 6.53 -17.16 53.50
N LYS A 199 7.38 -17.88 52.75
CA LYS A 199 7.07 -19.25 52.31
C LYS A 199 6.96 -20.31 53.40
N ASN A 200 7.31 -20.04 54.65
CA ASN A 200 7.24 -21.01 55.74
C ASN A 200 7.35 -20.33 57.11
N ASP A 201 6.26 -19.77 57.66
CA ASP A 201 6.15 -19.60 59.12
C ASP A 201 4.68 -19.51 59.56
N GLU A 202 4.43 -19.95 60.80
CA GLU A 202 3.15 -20.22 61.46
C GLU A 202 2.02 -19.20 61.22
N LYS A 203 0.77 -19.69 61.25
CA LYS A 203 -0.48 -18.90 61.08
C LYS A 203 -0.37 -17.54 61.79
N PRO A 204 -0.36 -16.41 61.05
CA PRO A 204 -0.16 -15.11 61.66
C PRO A 204 -1.38 -14.71 62.47
N THR A 205 -1.15 -14.27 63.71
CA THR A 205 -2.19 -13.59 64.52
C THR A 205 -2.47 -12.20 63.94
N GLU A 206 -3.72 -11.72 64.03
CA GLU A 206 -4.18 -10.45 63.42
C GLU A 206 -3.25 -9.25 63.70
N ARG A 207 -2.65 -9.20 64.90
CA ARG A 207 -1.67 -8.15 65.26
C ARG A 207 -0.41 -8.16 64.38
N SER A 208 0.11 -9.33 64.03
CA SER A 208 1.29 -9.48 63.16
C SER A 208 1.02 -8.97 61.75
N PHE A 209 -0.19 -9.22 61.24
CA PHE A 209 -0.61 -8.79 59.90
C PHE A 209 -0.75 -7.27 59.78
N ILE A 210 -1.39 -6.63 60.78
CA ILE A 210 -1.58 -5.17 60.80
C ILE A 210 -0.22 -4.45 60.91
N MET A 211 0.70 -4.98 61.72
CA MET A 211 2.01 -4.33 61.94
C MET A 211 2.89 -4.34 60.68
N LYS A 212 2.87 -5.44 59.90
CA LYS A 212 3.60 -5.52 58.62
C LYS A 212 3.00 -4.61 57.53
N MET A 213 1.67 -4.45 57.49
CA MET A 213 1.00 -3.50 56.59
C MET A 213 1.43 -2.04 56.87
N PHE A 214 1.55 -1.66 58.14
CA PHE A 214 1.97 -0.30 58.51
C PHE A 214 3.43 0.00 58.17
N ASP A 215 4.34 -0.98 58.28
CA ASP A 215 5.74 -0.79 57.89
C ASP A 215 5.92 -0.69 56.38
N TRP A 216 5.10 -1.37 55.58
CA TRP A 216 5.12 -1.26 54.11
C TRP A 216 4.62 0.10 53.59
N LEU A 217 3.73 0.78 54.34
CA LEU A 217 3.19 2.09 53.99
C LEU A 217 4.12 3.26 54.40
N LYS A 218 5.22 3.01 55.10
CA LYS A 218 6.19 4.08 55.41
C LYS A 218 7.00 4.42 54.17
N PRO A 219 7.05 5.70 53.75
CA PRO A 219 7.91 6.11 52.65
C PRO A 219 9.37 5.85 53.01
N SER A 220 10.11 5.24 52.08
CA SER A 220 11.53 4.93 52.23
C SER A 220 12.31 6.22 52.51
N ALA A 221 13.03 6.26 53.62
CA ALA A 221 13.96 7.35 53.92
C ALA A 221 15.17 7.23 52.98
N ASN A 222 15.30 8.21 52.07
CA ASN A 222 16.41 8.36 51.13
C ASN A 222 17.78 8.03 51.75
N LYS A 223 18.56 7.24 51.01
CA LYS A 223 20.01 7.40 50.85
C LYS A 223 20.40 7.06 49.41
#